data_AF-A0A8C7Z4T8-F1
#
_entry.id   AF-A0A8C7Z4T8-F1
#
_cell.length_a   1.000
_cell.length_b   1.000
_cell.length_c   1.000
_cell.angle_alpha   90.00
_cell.angle_beta   90.00
_cell.angle_gamma   90.00
#
_symmetry.space_group_name_H-M   'P 1'
#
loop_
_entity.id
_entity.type
_entity.pdbx_description
1 polymer ?
#
loop_
_entity_poly.entity_id
_entity_poly.type
_entity_poly.pdbx_seq_one_letter_code
_entity_poly.pdbx_strand_id
1 'polypeptide(L)'
;MSEAAFDDSEINQEDDSQEDVMTPAELIAKLEEAWLNEKFSPELQENKSEVVECVMEQLTHMESNLQRVKKGDTKASIHRMEVDRIRFVLTSYLRSRLQKIEKFFPHVLEREKSRADGEPSLLSPEEFAFAKEYYDNTEAYLKAVALKRMPPNLQSIDMLKAVPEPCLDSFVFLRVKEKQENILIEPETDDQREYVVDLEEGSQHLMRYRTIAPLISNGAVKLI
;
A
#
# COMPACT_ATOMS: atom_id res chain seq x y z
N MET A 1 32.90 -58.10 -27.92
CA MET A 1 32.27 -56.79 -28.22
C MET A 1 30.77 -56.96 -28.02
N SER A 2 30.13 -55.92 -27.47
CA SER A 2 28.71 -55.77 -27.08
C SER A 2 28.31 -56.30 -25.69
N GLU A 3 28.57 -55.46 -24.69
CA GLU A 3 27.86 -55.41 -23.41
C GLU A 3 26.97 -54.15 -23.50
N ALA A 4 25.65 -54.32 -23.46
CA ALA A 4 24.69 -53.21 -23.50
C ALA A 4 24.28 -52.88 -22.05
N ALA A 5 24.88 -51.83 -21.51
CA ALA A 5 24.50 -51.26 -20.22
C ALA A 5 23.31 -50.31 -20.40
N PHE A 6 22.33 -50.47 -19.51
CA PHE A 6 21.19 -49.59 -19.31
C PHE A 6 21.66 -48.18 -18.96
N ASP A 7 21.18 -47.17 -19.69
CA ASP A 7 21.28 -45.76 -19.32
C ASP A 7 19.92 -45.32 -18.81
N ASP A 8 19.78 -45.35 -17.49
CA ASP A 8 18.67 -44.80 -16.73
C ASP A 8 19.19 -43.51 -16.10
N SER A 9 19.00 -42.41 -16.81
CA SER A 9 19.25 -41.07 -16.30
C SER A 9 17.98 -40.22 -16.48
N GLU A 10 16.96 -40.57 -15.70
CA GLU A 10 15.92 -39.63 -15.32
C GLU A 10 16.57 -38.45 -14.60
N ILE A 11 16.68 -37.33 -15.32
CA ILE A 11 17.06 -36.04 -14.77
C ILE A 11 15.89 -35.58 -13.90
N ASN A 12 15.97 -35.87 -12.59
CA ASN A 12 15.18 -35.19 -11.57
C ASN A 12 15.55 -33.70 -11.60
N GLN A 13 14.76 -32.91 -12.33
CA GLN A 13 14.65 -31.48 -12.10
C GLN A 13 13.94 -31.32 -10.75
N GLU A 14 14.71 -31.20 -9.68
CA GLU A 14 14.23 -30.64 -8.43
C GLU A 14 13.86 -29.18 -8.72
N ASP A 15 12.57 -28.97 -8.93
CA ASP A 15 11.88 -27.69 -8.94
C ASP A 15 11.98 -27.11 -7.52
N ASP A 16 13.09 -26.42 -7.24
CA ASP A 16 13.31 -25.64 -6.01
C ASP A 16 12.43 -24.39 -6.03
N SER A 17 11.12 -24.60 -6.05
CA SER A 17 10.13 -23.62 -5.62
C SER A 17 10.26 -23.48 -4.11
N GLN A 18 11.31 -22.78 -3.68
CA GLN A 18 11.37 -22.20 -2.34
C GLN A 18 10.16 -21.27 -2.22
N GLU A 19 9.07 -21.80 -1.67
CA GLU A 19 8.10 -20.97 -0.98
C GLU A 19 8.89 -20.22 0.09
N ASP A 20 9.25 -18.96 -0.19
CA ASP A 20 9.90 -18.08 0.77
C ASP A 20 8.98 -17.97 1.99
N VAL A 21 9.26 -18.79 3.01
CA VAL A 21 8.51 -18.80 4.27
C VAL A 21 8.80 -17.49 4.97
N MET A 22 7.94 -16.50 4.78
CA MET A 22 8.05 -15.21 5.44
C MET A 22 7.94 -15.39 6.96
N THR A 23 8.96 -14.94 7.68
CA THR A 23 8.94 -15.02 9.14
C THR A 23 7.96 -14.00 9.73
N PRO A 24 7.39 -14.24 10.93
CA PRO A 24 6.53 -13.25 11.59
C PRO A 24 7.21 -11.90 11.80
N ALA A 25 8.52 -11.86 12.02
CA ALA A 25 9.27 -10.61 12.19
C ALA A 25 9.33 -9.81 10.88
N GLU A 26 9.59 -10.48 9.76
CA GLU A 26 9.58 -9.85 8.44
C GLU A 26 8.18 -9.35 8.06
N LEU A 27 7.14 -10.10 8.41
CA LEU A 27 5.76 -9.70 8.20
C LEU A 27 5.43 -8.38 8.92
N ILE A 28 5.84 -8.24 10.18
CA ILE A 28 5.65 -6.99 10.93
C ILE A 28 6.48 -5.85 10.32
N ALA A 29 7.71 -6.11 9.88
CA ALA A 29 8.54 -5.10 9.23
C ALA A 29 7.89 -4.59 7.91
N LYS A 30 7.32 -5.50 7.11
CA LYS A 30 6.56 -5.13 5.90
C LYS A 30 5.30 -4.32 6.23
N LEU A 31 4.57 -4.68 7.28
CA LEU A 31 3.42 -3.91 7.75
C LEU A 31 3.83 -2.49 8.18
N GLU A 32 4.90 -2.35 8.96
CA GLU A 32 5.38 -1.04 9.41
C GLU A 32 5.87 -0.18 8.24
N GLU A 33 6.49 -0.79 7.23
CA GLU A 33 6.89 -0.11 6.00
C GLU A 33 5.68 0.37 5.19
N ALA A 34 4.72 -0.51 4.92
CA ALA A 34 3.48 -0.15 4.25
C ALA A 34 2.72 0.94 5.02
N TRP A 35 2.70 0.86 6.35
CA TRP A 35 2.08 1.87 7.21
C TRP A 35 2.72 3.26 7.06
N LEU A 36 4.06 3.34 7.10
CA LEU A 36 4.75 4.62 6.96
C LEU A 36 4.62 5.18 5.53
N ASN A 37 4.79 4.33 4.52
CA ASN A 37 4.60 4.73 3.13
C ASN A 37 3.18 5.25 2.90
N GLU A 38 2.16 4.57 3.41
CA GLU A 38 0.77 5.04 3.32
C GLU A 38 0.56 6.35 4.10
N LYS A 39 1.18 6.52 5.26
CA LYS A 39 0.99 7.73 6.08
C LYS A 39 1.56 8.99 5.41
N PHE A 40 2.69 8.87 4.73
CA PHE A 40 3.43 10.02 4.19
C PHE A 40 3.23 10.23 2.68
N SER A 41 2.66 9.25 1.97
CA SER A 41 2.34 9.43 0.55
C SER A 41 1.12 10.34 0.38
N PRO A 42 1.13 11.28 -0.60
CA PRO A 42 -0.01 12.15 -0.89
C PRO A 42 -1.19 11.40 -1.55
N GLU A 43 -0.92 10.25 -2.16
CA GLU A 43 -1.90 9.40 -2.83
C GLU A 43 -2.03 8.03 -2.16
N LEU A 44 -3.11 7.32 -2.48
CA LEU A 44 -3.34 5.94 -2.02
C LEU A 44 -2.30 5.00 -2.62
N GLN A 45 -1.63 4.22 -1.77
CA GLN A 45 -0.64 3.23 -2.20
C GLN A 45 -1.30 1.92 -2.63
N GLU A 46 -0.52 1.06 -3.28
CA GLU A 46 -0.90 -0.31 -3.59
C GLU A 46 -1.39 -1.06 -2.36
N ASN A 47 -2.45 -1.85 -2.52
CA ASN A 47 -2.98 -2.64 -1.42
C ASN A 47 -2.06 -3.84 -1.12
N LYS A 48 -1.65 -3.96 0.15
CA LYS A 48 -0.92 -5.11 0.68
C LYS A 48 -1.85 -6.10 1.40
N SER A 49 -2.84 -6.65 0.68
CA SER A 49 -3.84 -7.59 1.23
C SER A 49 -3.20 -8.78 1.93
N GLU A 50 -2.20 -9.41 1.31
CA GLU A 50 -1.51 -10.58 1.88
C GLU A 50 -0.92 -10.28 3.25
N VAL A 51 -0.26 -9.12 3.40
CA VAL A 51 0.32 -8.69 4.68
C VAL A 51 -0.77 -8.46 5.72
N VAL A 52 -1.88 -7.80 5.33
CA VAL A 52 -3.02 -7.53 6.21
C VAL A 52 -3.67 -8.83 6.70
N GLU A 53 -3.94 -9.76 5.79
CA GLU A 53 -4.56 -11.05 6.07
C GLU A 53 -3.69 -11.88 7.02
N CYS A 54 -2.40 -12.05 6.69
CA CYS A 54 -1.47 -12.77 7.54
C CYS A 54 -1.36 -12.15 8.94
N VAL A 55 -1.27 -10.82 9.06
CA VAL A 55 -1.21 -10.16 10.39
C VAL A 55 -2.52 -10.37 11.16
N MET A 56 -3.67 -10.26 10.51
CA MET A 56 -4.98 -10.49 11.14
C MET A 56 -5.11 -11.92 11.68
N GLU A 57 -4.66 -12.91 10.91
CA GLU A 57 -4.64 -14.31 11.35
C GLU A 57 -3.72 -14.52 12.56
N GLN A 58 -2.49 -13.99 12.50
CA GLN A 58 -1.52 -14.09 13.60
C GLN A 58 -2.04 -13.42 14.88
N LEU A 59 -2.65 -12.24 14.76
CA LEU A 59 -3.28 -11.55 15.89
C LEU A 59 -4.40 -12.39 16.49
N THR A 60 -5.29 -12.94 15.65
CA THR A 60 -6.42 -13.77 16.10
C THR A 60 -5.94 -15.03 16.82
N HIS A 61 -4.92 -15.69 16.28
CA HIS A 61 -4.31 -16.87 16.90
C HIS A 61 -3.65 -16.54 18.24
N MET A 62 -2.89 -15.45 18.32
CA MET A 62 -2.27 -15.00 19.57
C MET A 62 -3.32 -14.63 20.63
N GLU A 63 -4.39 -13.93 20.24
CA GLU A 63 -5.48 -13.58 21.15
C GLU A 63 -6.17 -14.80 21.73
N SER A 64 -6.51 -15.80 20.90
CA SER A 64 -7.10 -17.06 21.33
C SER A 64 -6.21 -17.80 22.32
N ASN A 65 -4.90 -17.85 22.05
CA ASN A 65 -3.93 -18.45 22.96
C ASN A 65 -3.85 -17.71 24.30
N LEU A 66 -3.85 -16.37 24.28
CA LEU A 66 -3.81 -15.54 25.49
C LEU A 66 -5.05 -15.69 26.36
N GLN A 67 -6.23 -15.96 25.78
CA GLN A 67 -7.45 -16.24 26.56
C GLN A 67 -7.34 -17.52 27.40
N ARG A 68 -6.48 -18.47 26.99
CA ARG A 68 -6.29 -19.76 27.66
C ARG A 68 -5.23 -19.72 28.76
N VAL A 69 -4.46 -18.63 28.87
CA VAL A 69 -3.37 -18.51 29.86
C VAL A 69 -3.92 -18.12 31.24
N LYS A 70 -3.30 -18.65 32.29
CA LYS A 70 -3.67 -18.35 33.68
C LYS A 70 -3.39 -16.88 34.02
N LYS A 71 -4.29 -16.27 34.81
CA LYS A 71 -4.12 -14.91 35.32
C LYS A 71 -2.87 -14.84 36.20
N GLY A 72 -2.01 -13.83 35.97
CA GLY A 72 -0.79 -13.58 36.74
C GLY A 72 0.52 -14.02 36.06
N ASP A 73 0.47 -14.60 34.85
CA ASP A 73 1.67 -14.89 34.06
C ASP A 73 2.22 -13.62 33.39
N THR A 74 3.46 -13.24 33.74
CA THR A 74 4.13 -12.07 33.16
C THR A 74 4.40 -12.23 31.66
N LYS A 75 4.62 -13.46 31.18
CA LYS A 75 4.81 -13.73 29.75
C LYS A 75 3.55 -13.42 28.95
N ALA A 76 2.38 -13.74 29.51
CA ALA A 76 1.10 -13.41 28.90
C ALA A 76 0.88 -11.89 28.81
N SER A 77 1.31 -11.13 29.83
CA SER A 77 1.27 -9.67 29.80
C SER A 77 2.16 -9.09 28.68
N ILE A 78 3.38 -9.63 28.48
CA ILE A 78 4.28 -9.19 27.41
C ILE A 78 3.66 -9.45 26.03
N HIS A 79 3.16 -10.65 25.79
CA HIS A 79 2.48 -10.96 24.53
C HIS A 79 1.25 -10.09 24.29
N ARG A 80 0.48 -9.76 25.32
CA ARG A 80 -0.67 -8.86 25.19
C ARG A 80 -0.25 -7.45 24.77
N MET A 81 0.82 -6.92 25.36
CA MET A 81 1.36 -5.61 24.95
C MET A 81 1.78 -5.62 23.48
N GLU A 82 2.41 -6.70 23.00
CA GLU A 82 2.84 -6.78 21.60
C GLU A 82 1.67 -6.90 20.63
N VAL A 83 0.66 -7.70 20.98
CA VAL A 83 -0.61 -7.78 20.22
C VAL A 83 -1.25 -6.39 20.12
N ASP A 84 -1.27 -5.62 21.21
CA ASP A 84 -1.83 -4.27 21.20
C ASP A 84 -1.03 -3.30 20.32
N ARG A 85 0.30 -3.41 20.30
CA ARG A 85 1.18 -2.62 19.42
C ARG A 85 0.93 -2.94 17.94
N ILE A 86 0.93 -4.22 17.57
CA ILE A 86 0.72 -4.65 16.19
C ILE A 86 -0.69 -4.27 15.72
N ARG A 87 -1.71 -4.47 16.57
CA ARG A 87 -3.09 -4.06 16.26
C ARG A 87 -3.19 -2.56 16.03
N PHE A 88 -2.48 -1.74 16.81
CA PHE A 88 -2.44 -0.30 16.60
C PHE A 88 -1.87 0.06 15.22
N VAL A 89 -0.73 -0.53 14.83
CA VAL A 89 -0.10 -0.28 13.52
C VAL A 89 -1.05 -0.66 12.39
N LEU A 90 -1.62 -1.88 12.43
CA LEU A 90 -2.56 -2.36 11.43
C LEU A 90 -3.79 -1.45 11.33
N THR A 91 -4.38 -1.10 12.47
CA THR A 91 -5.57 -0.23 12.49
C THR A 91 -5.23 1.17 11.96
N SER A 92 -4.05 1.70 12.29
CA SER A 92 -3.61 3.00 11.79
C SER A 92 -3.38 2.98 10.27
N TYR A 93 -2.83 1.89 9.73
CA TYR A 93 -2.66 1.69 8.30
C TYR A 93 -4.03 1.68 7.59
N LEU A 94 -4.95 0.81 8.01
CA LEU A 94 -6.28 0.71 7.41
C LEU A 94 -7.07 2.03 7.51
N ARG A 95 -6.99 2.74 8.64
CA ARG A 95 -7.62 4.07 8.76
C ARG A 95 -7.02 5.10 7.81
N SER A 96 -5.70 5.09 7.63
CA SER A 96 -5.03 6.04 6.72
C SER A 96 -5.47 5.80 5.27
N ARG A 97 -5.61 4.53 4.89
CA ARG A 97 -6.15 4.14 3.57
C ARG A 97 -7.59 4.62 3.38
N LEU A 98 -8.48 4.30 4.32
CA LEU A 98 -9.88 4.73 4.25
C LEU A 98 -10.01 6.25 4.17
N GLN A 99 -9.22 7.00 4.93
CA GLN A 99 -9.22 8.47 4.85
C GLN A 99 -8.83 8.98 3.45
N LYS A 100 -7.86 8.36 2.79
CA LYS A 100 -7.48 8.71 1.42
C LYS A 100 -8.53 8.30 0.40
N ILE A 101 -9.15 7.13 0.58
CA ILE A 101 -10.26 6.67 -0.26
C ILE A 101 -11.42 7.67 -0.15
N GLU A 102 -11.85 8.04 1.05
CA GLU A 102 -12.92 9.03 1.25
C GLU A 102 -12.57 10.41 0.66
N LYS A 103 -11.29 10.82 0.74
CA LYS A 103 -10.84 12.12 0.23
C LYS A 103 -10.77 12.16 -1.30
N PHE A 104 -10.40 11.05 -1.94
CA PHE A 104 -10.09 10.98 -3.36
C PHE A 104 -10.96 9.96 -4.12
N PHE A 105 -12.15 9.64 -3.60
CA PHE A 105 -12.97 8.51 -4.06
C PHE A 105 -13.23 8.45 -5.58
N PRO A 106 -13.53 9.55 -6.33
CA PRO A 106 -13.77 9.44 -7.77
C PRO A 106 -12.48 9.11 -8.52
N HIS A 107 -11.36 9.70 -8.10
CA HIS A 107 -10.04 9.52 -8.71
C HIS A 107 -9.50 8.12 -8.47
N VAL A 108 -9.71 7.58 -7.27
CA VAL A 108 -9.33 6.20 -6.94
C VAL A 108 -10.13 5.19 -7.78
N LEU A 109 -11.45 5.38 -7.91
CA LEU A 109 -12.29 4.50 -8.71
C LEU A 109 -11.97 4.59 -10.21
N GLU A 110 -11.69 5.78 -10.74
CA GLU A 110 -11.32 5.94 -12.14
C GLU A 110 -9.96 5.29 -12.41
N ARG A 111 -8.97 5.46 -11.52
CA ARG A 111 -7.65 4.84 -11.63
C ARG A 111 -7.72 3.31 -11.61
N GLU A 112 -8.52 2.75 -10.71
CA GLU A 112 -8.77 1.31 -10.62
C GLU A 112 -9.43 0.76 -11.88
N LYS A 113 -10.32 1.54 -12.52
CA LYS A 113 -10.99 1.18 -13.77
C LYS A 113 -10.08 1.28 -15.00
N SER A 114 -9.17 2.27 -15.02
CA SER A 114 -8.19 2.47 -16.10
C SER A 114 -6.96 1.56 -16.01
N ARG A 115 -6.86 0.76 -14.95
CA ARG A 115 -5.75 -0.15 -14.68
C ARG A 115 -5.56 -1.15 -15.83
N ALA A 116 -4.32 -1.42 -16.20
CA ALA A 116 -4.00 -2.46 -17.19
C ALA A 116 -4.11 -3.87 -16.57
N ASP A 117 -4.46 -4.87 -17.39
CA ASP A 117 -4.47 -6.27 -16.97
C ASP A 117 -3.07 -6.70 -16.53
N GLY A 118 -2.88 -6.94 -15.23
CA GLY A 118 -1.63 -7.37 -14.62
C GLY A 118 -0.96 -6.36 -13.69
N GLU A 119 -1.44 -5.10 -13.63
CA GLU A 119 -0.99 -4.16 -12.61
C GLU A 119 -1.59 -4.51 -11.24
N PRO A 120 -0.84 -4.30 -10.14
CA PRO A 120 -1.33 -4.61 -8.81
C PRO A 120 -2.51 -3.72 -8.42
N SER A 121 -3.47 -4.30 -7.71
CA SER A 121 -4.67 -3.58 -7.29
C SER A 121 -4.35 -2.51 -6.24
N LEU A 122 -4.97 -1.34 -6.40
CA LEU A 122 -4.87 -0.28 -5.41
C LEU A 122 -5.80 -0.51 -4.23
N LEU A 123 -6.90 -1.22 -4.45
CA LEU A 123 -7.97 -1.44 -3.50
C LEU A 123 -8.13 -2.92 -3.17
N SER A 124 -8.49 -3.20 -1.93
CA SER A 124 -9.08 -4.50 -1.58
C SER A 124 -10.50 -4.61 -2.14
N PRO A 125 -11.06 -5.82 -2.30
CA PRO A 125 -12.46 -5.98 -2.69
C PRO A 125 -13.43 -5.24 -1.77
N GLU A 126 -13.14 -5.23 -0.46
CA GLU A 126 -13.93 -4.52 0.55
C GLU A 126 -13.79 -3.00 0.42
N GLU A 127 -12.57 -2.51 0.19
CA GLU A 127 -12.30 -1.09 -0.05
C GLU A 127 -12.97 -0.59 -1.34
N PHE A 128 -12.98 -1.41 -2.39
CA PHE A 128 -13.67 -1.09 -3.64
C PHE A 128 -15.18 -1.02 -3.45
N ALA A 129 -15.76 -1.98 -2.72
CA ALA A 129 -17.18 -1.95 -2.38
C ALA A 129 -17.52 -0.70 -1.57
N PHE A 130 -16.70 -0.36 -0.57
CA PHE A 130 -16.86 0.85 0.24
C PHE A 130 -16.77 2.13 -0.60
N ALA A 131 -15.76 2.26 -1.48
CA ALA A 131 -15.59 3.43 -2.33
C ALA A 131 -16.78 3.64 -3.27
N LYS A 132 -17.32 2.55 -3.83
CA LYS A 132 -18.51 2.59 -4.68
C LYS A 132 -19.76 3.00 -3.91
N GLU A 133 -20.00 2.41 -2.74
CA GLU A 133 -21.14 2.79 -1.88
C GLU A 133 -21.03 4.27 -1.45
N TYR A 134 -19.83 4.73 -1.11
CA TYR A 134 -19.58 6.12 -0.76
C TYR A 134 -19.86 7.08 -1.93
N TYR A 135 -19.45 6.71 -3.14
CA TYR A 135 -19.75 7.47 -4.36
C TYR A 135 -21.27 7.60 -4.57
N ASP A 136 -21.98 6.47 -4.59
CA ASP A 136 -23.43 6.41 -4.85
C ASP A 136 -24.22 7.18 -3.77
N ASN A 137 -23.82 7.04 -2.50
CA ASN A 137 -24.44 7.76 -1.39
C ASN A 137 -24.24 9.28 -1.50
N THR A 138 -23.03 9.71 -1.87
CA THR A 138 -22.72 11.14 -2.03
C THR A 138 -23.51 11.76 -3.19
N GLU A 139 -23.59 11.06 -4.33
CA GLU A 139 -24.39 11.51 -5.48
C GLU A 139 -25.88 11.59 -5.13
N ALA A 140 -26.41 10.55 -4.49
CA ALA A 140 -27.81 10.50 -4.07
C ALA A 140 -28.14 11.63 -3.08
N TYR A 141 -27.26 11.89 -2.11
CA TYR A 141 -27.42 12.97 -1.14
C TYR A 141 -27.43 14.35 -1.81
N LEU A 142 -26.43 14.66 -2.64
CA LEU A 142 -26.35 15.94 -3.34
C LEU A 142 -27.57 16.17 -4.24
N LYS A 143 -28.02 15.11 -4.93
CA LYS A 143 -29.23 15.14 -5.75
C LYS A 143 -30.49 15.41 -4.95
N ALA A 144 -30.64 14.74 -3.81
CA ALA A 144 -31.79 14.86 -2.93
C ALA A 144 -31.89 16.25 -2.27
N VAL A 145 -30.75 16.85 -1.88
CA VAL A 145 -30.70 18.13 -1.16
C VAL A 145 -30.80 19.32 -2.10
N ALA A 146 -30.00 19.34 -3.18
CA ALA A 146 -29.82 20.55 -3.99
C ALA A 146 -30.07 20.33 -5.48
N LEU A 147 -29.46 19.31 -6.12
CA LEU A 147 -29.39 19.27 -7.58
C LEU A 147 -30.76 19.14 -8.25
N LYS A 148 -31.70 18.42 -7.64
CA LYS A 148 -33.08 18.31 -8.16
C LYS A 148 -33.83 19.65 -8.24
N ARG A 149 -33.37 20.67 -7.49
CA ARG A 149 -33.97 22.01 -7.46
C ARG A 149 -33.24 22.99 -8.37
N MET A 150 -32.11 22.60 -8.96
CA MET A 150 -31.36 23.43 -9.90
C MET A 150 -32.00 23.40 -11.29
N PRO A 151 -31.71 24.41 -12.14
CA PRO A 151 -32.10 24.39 -13.55
C PRO A 151 -31.65 23.09 -14.24
N PRO A 152 -32.37 22.60 -15.26
CA PRO A 152 -32.14 21.27 -15.87
C PRO A 152 -30.70 21.05 -16.35
N ASN A 153 -30.01 22.11 -16.79
CA ASN A 153 -28.63 22.03 -17.28
C ASN A 153 -27.57 21.96 -16.15
N LEU A 154 -27.96 22.07 -14.88
CA LEU A 154 -27.08 22.11 -13.70
C LEU A 154 -27.42 21.04 -12.66
N GLN A 155 -28.20 20.02 -13.03
CA GLN A 155 -28.63 18.97 -12.10
C GLN A 155 -27.62 17.81 -11.97
N SER A 156 -26.55 17.82 -12.76
CA SER A 156 -25.46 16.85 -12.68
C SER A 156 -24.16 17.51 -12.23
N ILE A 157 -23.37 16.79 -11.44
CA ILE A 157 -22.02 17.19 -11.02
C ILE A 157 -21.03 16.17 -11.57
N ASP A 158 -19.97 16.67 -12.17
CA ASP A 158 -18.80 15.88 -12.52
C ASP A 158 -17.90 15.74 -11.27
N MET A 159 -17.99 14.58 -10.61
CA MET A 159 -17.29 14.35 -9.34
C MET A 159 -15.76 14.40 -9.48
N LEU A 160 -15.22 14.02 -10.65
CA LEU A 160 -13.78 14.10 -10.91
C LEU A 160 -13.28 15.55 -10.88
N LYS A 161 -14.09 16.51 -11.31
CA LYS A 161 -13.74 17.94 -11.25
C LYS A 161 -14.07 18.58 -9.90
N ALA A 162 -15.08 18.07 -9.21
CA ALA A 162 -15.53 18.61 -7.94
C ALA A 162 -14.62 18.20 -6.76
N VAL A 163 -14.05 16.99 -6.83
CA VAL A 163 -13.18 16.44 -5.80
C VAL A 163 -11.71 16.73 -6.16
N PRO A 164 -10.91 17.29 -5.24
CA PRO A 164 -9.49 17.54 -5.50
C PRO A 164 -8.71 16.25 -5.80
N GLU A 165 -7.73 16.33 -6.69
CA GLU A 165 -6.80 15.22 -6.97
C GLU A 165 -5.68 15.14 -5.90
N PRO A 166 -5.05 13.96 -5.72
CA PRO A 166 -3.82 13.82 -4.94
C PRO A 166 -2.69 14.70 -5.51
N CYS A 167 -2.08 15.53 -4.67
CA CYS A 167 -0.98 16.40 -5.09
C CYS A 167 0.36 15.63 -5.11
N LEU A 168 0.75 15.13 -6.28
CA LEU A 168 1.99 14.36 -6.46
C LEU A 168 3.27 15.21 -6.29
N ASP A 169 3.17 16.54 -6.40
CA ASP A 169 4.29 17.46 -6.18
C ASP A 169 4.54 17.77 -4.69
N SER A 170 3.82 17.10 -3.79
CA SER A 170 4.06 17.20 -2.35
C SER A 170 5.46 16.70 -2.00
N PHE A 171 6.16 17.44 -1.14
CA PHE A 171 7.47 17.05 -0.63
C PHE A 171 7.34 15.98 0.45
N VAL A 172 8.18 14.94 0.36
CA VAL A 172 8.23 13.83 1.31
C VAL A 172 9.67 13.56 1.73
N PHE A 173 9.85 13.16 2.99
CA PHE A 173 11.12 12.64 3.46
C PHE A 173 11.19 11.15 3.14
N LEU A 174 12.33 10.74 2.61
CA LEU A 174 12.57 9.35 2.25
C LEU A 174 13.93 8.88 2.77
N ARG A 175 14.02 7.58 3.01
CA ARG A 175 15.24 6.85 3.27
C ARG A 175 15.46 5.83 2.18
N VAL A 176 16.68 5.82 1.64
CA VAL A 176 17.08 4.91 0.57
C VAL A 176 17.42 3.54 1.16
N LYS A 177 16.82 2.48 0.64
CA LYS A 177 17.12 1.08 1.00
C LYS A 177 18.05 0.43 -0.01
N GLU A 178 17.92 0.79 -1.28
CA GLU A 178 18.74 0.27 -2.37
C GLU A 178 19.31 1.43 -3.17
N LYS A 179 20.58 1.32 -3.56
CA LYS A 179 21.25 2.36 -4.34
C LYS A 179 20.51 2.58 -5.67
N GLN A 180 20.14 3.82 -5.94
CA GLN A 180 19.47 4.20 -7.18
C GLN A 180 20.20 5.37 -7.84
N GLU A 181 20.60 5.19 -9.10
CA GLU A 181 21.37 6.19 -9.84
C GLU A 181 20.48 6.96 -10.82
N ASN A 182 20.94 8.15 -11.19
CA ASN A 182 20.36 9.00 -12.24
C ASN A 182 18.89 9.40 -12.00
N ILE A 183 18.52 9.74 -10.76
CA ILE A 183 17.18 10.25 -10.48
C ILE A 183 17.06 11.69 -10.97
N LEU A 184 16.19 11.90 -11.95
CA LEU A 184 15.92 13.21 -12.55
C LEU A 184 15.07 14.08 -11.63
N ILE A 185 15.59 15.23 -11.23
CA ILE A 185 14.86 16.22 -10.45
C ILE A 185 14.37 17.31 -11.38
N GLU A 186 13.04 17.38 -11.53
CA GLU A 186 12.38 18.44 -12.27
C GLU A 186 12.52 19.78 -11.52
N PRO A 187 12.85 20.87 -12.23
CA PRO A 187 13.03 22.19 -11.63
C PRO A 187 11.72 22.73 -11.06
N GLU A 188 11.81 23.56 -10.01
CA GLU A 188 10.63 24.17 -9.40
C GLU A 188 10.10 25.38 -10.17
N THR A 189 11.00 26.01 -10.93
CA THR A 189 10.79 27.25 -11.67
C THR A 189 11.59 27.16 -12.97
N ASP A 190 11.14 27.84 -14.03
CA ASP A 190 11.80 27.85 -15.35
C ASP A 190 13.28 28.30 -15.30
N ASP A 191 13.70 28.96 -14.23
CA ASP A 191 15.07 29.43 -14.01
C ASP A 191 16.02 28.34 -13.47
N GLN A 192 15.49 27.20 -13.01
CA GLN A 192 16.27 26.07 -12.53
C GLN A 192 16.45 25.04 -13.65
N ARG A 193 17.64 24.45 -13.74
CA ARG A 193 17.91 23.35 -14.69
C ARG A 193 17.57 22.02 -14.03
N GLU A 194 17.07 21.10 -14.84
CA GLU A 194 17.04 19.69 -14.50
C GLU A 194 18.44 19.23 -14.08
N TYR A 195 18.51 18.50 -12.97
CA TYR A 195 19.73 17.87 -12.51
C TYR A 195 19.43 16.45 -12.03
N VAL A 196 20.44 15.59 -12.14
CA VAL A 196 20.36 14.20 -11.68
C VAL A 196 21.01 14.07 -10.33
N VAL A 197 20.43 13.23 -9.47
CA VAL A 197 20.98 12.89 -8.15
C VAL A 197 21.07 11.38 -8.04
N ASP A 198 22.17 10.91 -7.47
CA ASP A 198 22.35 9.53 -7.08
C ASP A 198 21.95 9.35 -5.61
N LEU A 199 21.11 8.35 -5.37
CA LEU A 199 20.58 8.00 -4.06
C LEU A 199 21.39 6.83 -3.50
N GLU A 200 22.26 7.12 -2.53
CA GLU A 200 23.08 6.12 -1.85
C GLU A 200 22.30 5.37 -0.77
N GLU A 201 22.59 4.09 -0.57
CA GLU A 201 21.94 3.27 0.45
C GLU A 201 22.09 3.88 1.86
N GLY A 202 20.97 3.93 2.59
CA GLY A 202 20.92 4.47 3.95
C GLY A 202 20.84 5.99 4.04
N SER A 203 21.04 6.73 2.94
CA SER A 203 20.90 8.18 2.90
C SER A 203 19.45 8.65 3.01
N GLN A 204 19.25 9.89 3.44
CA GLN A 204 17.93 10.52 3.61
C GLN A 204 17.84 11.76 2.74
N HIS A 205 16.69 11.93 2.07
CA HIS A 205 16.46 13.02 1.13
C HIS A 205 15.07 13.62 1.31
N LEU A 206 14.92 14.87 0.89
CA LEU A 206 13.64 15.58 0.80
C LEU A 206 13.40 15.91 -0.67
N MET A 207 12.40 15.27 -1.27
CA MET A 207 12.13 15.38 -2.71
C MET A 207 10.62 15.40 -2.98
N ARG A 208 10.22 15.82 -4.18
CA ARG A 208 8.83 15.72 -4.64
C ARG A 208 8.46 14.25 -4.79
N TYR A 209 7.29 13.89 -4.28
CA TYR A 209 6.80 12.52 -4.31
C TYR A 209 6.71 11.96 -5.75
N ARG A 210 6.28 12.76 -6.72
CA ARG A 210 6.17 12.39 -8.15
C ARG A 210 7.42 11.68 -8.68
N THR A 211 8.61 12.18 -8.38
CA THR A 211 9.89 11.65 -8.86
C THR A 211 10.22 10.27 -8.27
N ILE A 212 9.77 10.02 -7.03
CA ILE A 212 10.16 8.85 -6.25
C ILE A 212 9.03 7.82 -6.07
N ALA A 213 7.82 8.13 -6.53
CA ALA A 213 6.65 7.24 -6.51
C ALA A 213 6.96 5.81 -7.03
N PRO A 214 7.60 5.62 -8.21
CA PRO A 214 7.93 4.27 -8.68
C PRO A 214 8.98 3.57 -7.81
N LEU A 215 9.88 4.33 -7.17
CA LEU A 215 10.88 3.77 -6.27
C LEU A 215 10.26 3.24 -4.97
N ILE A 216 9.17 3.87 -4.51
CA ILE A 216 8.39 3.38 -3.37
C ILE A 216 7.68 2.07 -3.74
N SER A 217 7.04 2.00 -4.92
CA SER A 217 6.37 0.80 -5.40
C SER A 217 7.33 -0.39 -5.52
N ASN A 218 8.57 -0.14 -5.95
CA ASN A 218 9.61 -1.17 -6.06
C ASN A 218 10.28 -1.51 -4.72
N GLY A 219 10.00 -0.77 -3.63
CA GLY A 219 10.62 -1.00 -2.32
C GLY A 219 12.06 -0.50 -2.17
N ALA A 220 12.61 0.19 -3.17
CA ALA A 220 13.97 0.75 -3.17
C ALA A 220 14.11 1.94 -2.20
N VAL A 221 13.00 2.64 -1.91
CA VAL A 221 12.95 3.73 -0.93
C VAL A 221 11.75 3.55 0.01
N LYS A 222 11.90 4.06 1.24
CA LYS A 222 10.87 4.08 2.27
C LYS A 222 10.63 5.51 2.74
N LEU A 223 9.37 5.90 2.92
CA LEU A 223 9.02 7.20 3.49
C LEU A 223 9.17 7.21 5.02
N ILE A 224 9.53 8.38 5.58
CA ILE A 224 9.81 8.57 7.01
C ILE A 224 9.18 9.85 7.58
#